data_AF-X7Z608-F1
#
_entry.id   AF-X7Z608-F1
#
_cell.length_a   1.000
_cell.length_b   1.000
_cell.length_c   1.000
_cell.angle_alpha   90.00
_cell.angle_beta   90.00
_cell.angle_gamma   90.00
#
_symmetry.space_group_name_H-M   'P 1'
#
loop_
_entity.id
_entity.type
_entity.pdbx_description
1 polymer ?
#
loop_
_entity_poly.entity_id
_entity_poly.type
_entity_poly.pdbx_seq_one_letter_code
_entity_poly.pdbx_strand_id
1 'polypeptide(L)' 'MMHRNLDRRVEVMAQVKDPRLTAQLNDVFESALDPATRCWELGPDGQWTASPKDGRQVRDHQVSLMERHRSP' A
#
# COMPACT_ATOMS: atom_id res chain seq x y z
N MET A 1 8.72 -6.30 -9.70
CA MET A 1 9.74 -5.62 -10.52
C MET A 1 9.77 -6.22 -11.91
N MET A 2 10.06 -5.42 -12.93
CA MET A 2 10.11 -5.89 -14.32
C MET A 2 11.56 -6.17 -14.73
N HIS A 3 11.78 -7.00 -15.74
CA HIS A 3 13.11 -7.24 -16.33
C HIS A 3 13.85 -5.93 -16.68
N ARG A 4 13.13 -4.93 -17.23
CA ARG A 4 13.68 -3.59 -17.49
C ARG A 4 14.28 -2.92 -16.24
N ASN A 5 13.73 -3.15 -15.05
CA ASN A 5 14.26 -2.54 -13.83
C ASN A 5 15.64 -3.09 -13.48
N LEU A 6 15.91 -4.36 -13.79
CA LEU A 6 17.14 -5.03 -13.38
C LEU A 6 18.21 -5.01 -14.49
N ASP A 7 17.79 -5.04 -15.74
CA ASP A 7 18.69 -5.27 -16.87
C ASP A 7 19.04 -3.99 -17.63
N ARG A 8 18.21 -2.96 -17.51
CA ARG A 8 18.28 -1.75 -18.36
C ARG A 8 18.20 -0.45 -17.60
N ARG A 9 18.07 -0.49 -16.27
CA ARG A 9 18.00 0.68 -15.41
C ARG A 9 19.02 0.57 -14.28
N VAL A 10 19.52 1.72 -13.86
CA VAL A 10 20.27 1.83 -12.61
C VAL A 10 19.24 2.04 -11.50
N GLU A 11 19.07 1.05 -10.64
CA GLU A 11 18.16 1.08 -9.50
C GLU A 11 18.97 0.94 -8.20
N VAL A 12 18.46 1.49 -7.10
CA VAL A 12 19.07 1.34 -5.77
C VAL A 12 18.01 0.92 -4.77
N MET A 13 18.39 0.03 -3.85
CA MET A 13 17.59 -0.32 -2.69
C MET A 13 18.29 0.21 -1.44
N ALA A 14 17.59 1.03 -0.67
CA ALA A 14 18.09 1.57 0.59
C ALA A 14 17.28 0.99 1.75
N GLN A 15 17.99 0.53 2.78
CA GLN A 15 17.37 0.06 4.02
C GLN A 15 17.07 1.25 4.94
N VAL A 16 15.83 1.32 5.42
CA VAL A 16 15.47 2.22 6.52
C VAL A 16 15.91 1.59 7.84
N LYS A 17 16.95 2.17 8.44
CA LYS A 17 17.60 1.63 9.66
C LYS A 17 17.08 2.23 10.97
N ASP A 18 16.50 3.43 10.92
CA ASP A 18 15.91 4.07 12.10
C ASP A 18 14.63 3.29 12.49
N PRO A 19 14.60 2.63 13.67
CA PRO A 19 13.45 1.84 14.10
C PRO A 19 12.14 2.63 14.14
N ARG A 20 12.22 3.94 14.43
CA ARG A 20 11.06 4.83 14.43
C ARG A 20 10.50 4.99 13.01
N LEU A 21 11.36 5.16 12.01
CA LEU A 21 10.93 5.26 10.61
C LEU A 21 10.46 3.91 10.06
N THR A 22 11.08 2.81 10.48
CA THR A 22 10.60 1.46 10.14
C THR A 22 9.18 1.23 10.69
N ALA A 23 8.91 1.63 11.93
CA ALA A 23 7.55 1.56 12.50
C ALA A 23 6.56 2.42 11.71
N GLN A 24 6.94 3.64 11.32
CA GLN A 24 6.10 4.50 10.48
C GLN A 24 5.79 3.87 9.12
N LEU A 25 6.76 3.20 8.49
CA LEU A 25 6.52 2.47 7.24
C LEU A 25 5.58 1.28 7.45
N ASN A 26 5.74 0.55 8.56
CA ASN A 26 4.83 -0.55 8.91
C ASN A 26 3.39 -0.05 9.08
N ASP A 27 3.18 1.05 9.81
CA ASP A 27 1.85 1.68 9.97
C ASP A 27 1.20 2.01 8.60
N VAL A 28 1.99 2.49 7.63
CA VAL A 28 1.49 2.77 6.27
C VAL A 28 1.08 1.48 5.57
N PHE A 29 1.91 0.43 5.63
CA PHE A 29 1.59 -0.86 5.01
C PHE A 29 0.41 -1.56 5.68
N GLU A 30 0.31 -1.53 7.01
CA GLU A 30 -0.82 -2.06 7.76
C GLU A 30 -2.12 -1.37 7.33
N SER A 31 -2.11 -0.04 7.21
CA SER A 31 -3.26 0.71 6.71
C SER A 31 -3.60 0.36 5.25
N ALA A 32 -2.60 0.23 4.38
CA ALA A 32 -2.80 -0.06 2.96
C ALA A 32 -3.31 -1.49 2.70
N LEU A 33 -2.94 -2.44 3.55
CA LEU A 33 -3.25 -3.87 3.42
C LEU A 33 -4.40 -4.32 4.32
N ASP A 34 -5.00 -3.41 5.10
CA ASP A 34 -6.16 -3.70 5.95
C ASP A 34 -7.33 -4.24 5.09
N PRO A 35 -8.04 -5.31 5.51
CA PRO A 35 -9.18 -5.85 4.77
C PRO A 35 -10.34 -4.87 4.50
N ALA A 36 -10.43 -3.78 5.27
CA ALA A 36 -11.40 -2.71 5.05
C ALA A 36 -10.92 -1.68 4.01
N THR A 37 -9.63 -1.65 3.67
CA THR A 37 -9.07 -0.70 2.72
C THR A 37 -9.48 -1.03 1.30
N ARG A 38 -10.03 -0.04 0.61
CA ARG A 38 -10.45 -0.17 -0.78
C ARG A 38 -9.27 -0.53 -1.68
N CYS A 39 -9.35 -1.65 -2.37
CA CYS A 39 -8.36 -2.11 -3.34
C CYS A 39 -9.00 -2.95 -4.46
N TRP A 40 -8.17 -3.34 -5.42
CA TRP A 40 -8.51 -4.33 -6.43
C TRP A 40 -7.57 -5.52 -6.27
N GLU A 41 -8.15 -6.72 -6.19
CA GLU A 41 -7.41 -7.98 -6.09
C GLU A 41 -7.30 -8.61 -7.49
N LEU A 42 -6.07 -8.94 -7.91
CA LEU A 42 -5.80 -9.64 -9.16
C LEU A 42 -5.90 -11.14 -8.94
N GLY A 43 -6.86 -11.77 -9.60
CA GLY A 43 -7.03 -13.21 -9.63
C GLY A 43 -5.98 -13.92 -10.51
N PRO A 44 -5.80 -15.24 -10.31
CA PRO A 44 -4.91 -16.05 -11.15
C PRO A 44 -5.40 -16.18 -12.61
N ASP A 45 -6.67 -15.88 -12.86
CA ASP A 45 -7.31 -15.78 -14.18
C ASP A 45 -7.07 -14.42 -14.86
N GLY A 46 -6.34 -13.52 -14.22
CA GLY A 46 -6.05 -12.18 -14.70
C GLY A 46 -7.21 -11.19 -14.51
N GLN A 47 -8.29 -11.58 -13.82
CA GLN A 47 -9.43 -10.69 -13.56
C GLN A 47 -9.20 -9.86 -12.31
N TRP A 48 -9.57 -8.60 -12.37
CA TRP A 48 -9.56 -7.70 -11.22
C TRP A 48 -10.92 -7.69 -10.54
N THR A 49 -10.92 -7.88 -9.22
CA THR A 49 -12.15 -7.80 -8.41
C THR A 49 -12.00 -6.74 -7.33
N ALA A 50 -13.03 -5.91 -7.15
CA ALA A 50 -13.03 -4.89 -6.12
C ALA A 50 -13.16 -5.51 -4.72
N SER A 51 -12.37 -5.02 -3.78
CA SER A 51 -12.36 -5.44 -2.38
C SER A 51 -12.28 -4.20 -1.46
N PRO A 52 -12.92 -4.21 -0.27
CA PRO A 52 -13.88 -5.21 0.18
C PRO A 52 -15.21 -5.12 -0.60
N LYS A 53 -15.97 -6.21 -0.60
CA LYS A 53 -17.30 -6.30 -1.25
C LYS A 53 -18.30 -5.32 -0.62
N ASP A 54 -19.30 -4.92 -1.41
CA ASP A 54 -20.41 -4.07 -0.97
C ASP A 54 -21.04 -4.53 0.35
N GLY A 55 -21.45 -3.57 1.16
CA GLY A 55 -22.04 -3.81 2.49
C GLY A 55 -21.03 -4.02 3.61
N ARG A 56 -19.72 -4.01 3.32
CA ARG A 56 -18.66 -3.97 4.33
C ARG A 56 -18.23 -2.54 4.61
N GLN A 57 -17.61 -2.31 5.76
CA GLN A 57 -16.95 -1.03 6.05
C GLN A 57 -15.82 -0.85 5.04
N VAL A 58 -15.83 0.26 4.32
CA VAL A 58 -14.81 0.63 3.35
C VAL A 58 -14.02 1.82 3.89
N ARG A 59 -12.71 1.69 3.99
CA ARG A 59 -11.78 2.76 4.29
C ARG A 59 -11.04 3.16 3.01
N ASP A 60 -10.94 4.46 2.77
CA ASP A 60 -10.01 4.99 1.78
C ASP A 60 -8.65 5.26 2.47
N HIS A 61 -7.61 4.56 2.04
CA HIS A 61 -6.29 4.67 2.65
C HIS A 61 -5.66 6.06 2.46
N GLN A 62 -5.82 6.68 1.29
CA GLN A 62 -5.22 7.98 1.02
C GLN A 62 -5.90 9.09 1.81
N VAL A 63 -7.23 9.06 1.92
CA VAL A 63 -7.98 9.97 2.79
C VAL A 63 -7.57 9.78 4.24
N SER A 64 -7.50 8.54 4.72
CA SER A 64 -7.06 8.24 6.09
C SER A 64 -5.65 8.76 6.40
N LEU A 65 -4.70 8.64 5.45
CA LEU A 65 -3.36 9.20 5.60
C LEU A 65 -3.37 10.72 5.61
N MET A 66 -4.14 11.35 4.72
CA MET A 66 -4.29 12.81 4.70
C MET A 66 -4.84 13.35 6.02
N GLU A 67 -5.86 12.70 6.58
CA GLU A 67 -6.44 13.07 7.88
C GLU A 67 -5.43 12.92 9.03
N ARG A 68 -4.67 11.82 9.05
CA ARG A 68 -3.65 11.54 10.08
C ARG A 68 -2.50 12.56 10.07
N HIS A 69 -2.17 13.09 8.89
CA HIS A 69 -1.07 14.05 8.70
C HIS A 69 -1.53 15.49 8.53
N ARG A 70 -2.83 15.76 8.64
CA ARG A 70 -3.34 17.13 8.69
C ARG A 70 -2.85 17.74 10.01
N SER A 71 -1.87 18.64 9.93
CA SER A 71 -1.58 19.53 11.05
C SER A 71 -2.81 20.40 11.31
N PRO A 72 -3.11 20.77 12.56
CA PRO A 72 -4.09 21.81 12.85
C PRO A 72 -3.68 23.14 12.20
#